data_AF-A0A223D499-F1
#
_entry.id   AF-A0A223D499-F1
#
_cell.length_a   1.000
_cell.length_b   1.000
_cell.length_c   1.000
_cell.angle_alpha   90.00
_cell.angle_beta   90.00
_cell.angle_gamma   90.00
#
_symmetry.space_group_name_H-M   'P 1'
#
loop_
_entity.id
_entity.type
_entity.pdbx_description
1 polymer ?
#
loop_
_entity_poly.entity_id
_entity_poly.type
_entity_poly.pdbx_seq_one_letter_code
_entity_poly.pdbx_strand_id
1 'polypeptide(L)'
;MENQIVIYRNISGESTRAQVDLWKARVIRTGVQLEEKGKGKSLIFHLYLRDEEVIFYMYENGKTLHVLIEYLRVKKGDGRMVKAIDALISEFKLRGEKYETNRGELYRTLYLNGLIMDDGPFQERKLAADFDLRLTREIIMGHLYMSLEQFTAARQQGDADLEAETIGRLQSFSQELTKIDEVLKSNPFKES
;
A
#
# COMPACT_ATOMS: atom_id res chain seq x y z
N MET A 1 -21.05 23.15 0.81
CA MET A 1 -19.96 22.42 1.50
C MET A 1 -19.13 21.76 0.43
N GLU A 2 -17.83 22.05 0.37
CA GLU A 2 -16.93 21.43 -0.59
C GLU A 2 -16.96 19.90 -0.48
N ASN A 3 -16.86 19.22 -1.62
CA ASN A 3 -16.74 17.77 -1.74
C ASN A 3 -15.39 17.31 -1.16
N GLN A 4 -15.21 17.42 0.16
CA GLN A 4 -14.05 16.87 0.83
C GLN A 4 -14.07 15.34 0.67
N ILE A 5 -12.93 14.79 0.29
CA ILE A 5 -12.74 13.36 0.11
C ILE A 5 -11.82 12.88 1.23
N VAL A 6 -12.20 11.78 1.85
CA VAL A 6 -11.38 11.03 2.79
C VAL A 6 -10.90 9.78 2.07
N ILE A 7 -9.61 9.49 2.17
CA ILE A 7 -8.98 8.34 1.56
C ILE A 7 -8.37 7.48 2.66
N TYR A 8 -8.74 6.21 2.70
CA TYR A 8 -8.12 5.21 3.56
C TYR A 8 -7.15 4.38 2.73
N ARG A 9 -5.96 4.11 3.25
CA ARG A 9 -4.92 3.31 2.59
C ARG A 9 -4.35 2.26 3.55
N ASN A 10 -4.04 1.09 3.00
CA ASN A 10 -3.34 0.02 3.70
C ASN A 10 -4.00 -0.38 5.04
N ILE A 11 -5.33 -0.27 5.15
CA ILE A 11 -6.03 -0.69 6.36
C ILE A 11 -5.95 -2.21 6.45
N SER A 12 -5.34 -2.72 7.51
CA SER A 12 -5.15 -4.17 7.69
C SER A 12 -5.20 -4.59 9.14
N GLY A 13 -5.59 -5.85 9.37
CA GLY A 13 -5.60 -6.46 10.70
C GLY A 13 -6.48 -7.69 10.77
N GLU A 14 -6.61 -8.22 11.97
CA GLU A 14 -7.47 -9.37 12.27
C GLU A 14 -8.64 -8.94 13.14
N SER A 15 -9.80 -9.50 12.84
CA SER A 15 -11.03 -9.29 13.59
C SER A 15 -11.72 -10.64 13.85
N THR A 16 -12.78 -10.59 14.64
CA THR A 16 -13.64 -11.74 14.93
C THR A 16 -15.06 -11.46 14.47
N ARG A 17 -15.85 -12.52 14.27
CA ARG A 17 -17.25 -12.37 13.88
C ARG A 17 -18.06 -11.54 14.89
N ALA A 18 -17.79 -11.72 16.19
CA ALA A 18 -18.42 -10.96 17.26
C ALA A 18 -18.11 -9.45 17.17
N GLN A 19 -16.86 -9.07 16.86
CA GLN A 19 -16.52 -7.67 16.62
C GLN A 19 -17.24 -7.11 15.39
N VAL A 20 -17.32 -7.89 14.30
CA VAL A 20 -18.06 -7.50 13.10
C VAL A 20 -19.54 -7.27 13.40
N ASP A 21 -20.18 -8.12 14.19
CA ASP A 21 -21.59 -7.94 14.56
C ASP A 21 -21.81 -6.69 15.42
N LEU A 22 -20.90 -6.39 16.37
CA LEU A 22 -20.94 -5.16 17.16
C LEU A 22 -20.81 -3.91 16.28
N TRP A 23 -19.84 -3.92 15.37
CA TRP A 23 -19.62 -2.83 14.44
C TRP A 23 -20.83 -2.61 13.52
N LYS A 24 -21.40 -3.68 12.93
CA LYS A 24 -22.64 -3.59 12.12
C LYS A 24 -23.77 -2.93 12.89
N ALA A 25 -24.00 -3.35 14.14
CA ALA A 25 -25.03 -2.78 15.01
C ALA A 25 -24.80 -1.29 15.31
N ARG A 26 -23.54 -0.83 15.32
CA ARG A 26 -23.20 0.59 15.46
C ARG A 26 -23.42 1.36 14.16
N VAL A 27 -23.00 0.83 13.02
CA VAL A 27 -23.17 1.45 11.70
C VAL A 27 -24.65 1.72 11.42
N ILE A 28 -25.52 0.73 11.64
CA ILE A 28 -26.97 0.86 11.40
C ILE A 28 -27.57 2.02 12.23
N ARG A 29 -27.12 2.24 13.47
CA ARG A 29 -27.57 3.36 14.32
C ARG A 29 -27.20 4.74 13.77
N THR A 30 -26.20 4.83 12.90
CA THR A 30 -25.82 6.09 12.25
C THR A 30 -26.73 6.44 11.06
N GLY A 31 -27.59 5.50 10.63
CA GLY A 31 -28.44 5.65 9.45
C GLY A 31 -27.72 5.33 8.13
N VAL A 32 -26.52 4.75 8.19
CA VAL A 32 -25.85 4.12 7.05
C VAL A 32 -26.47 2.74 6.83
N GLN A 33 -26.92 2.47 5.61
CA GLN A 33 -27.41 1.15 5.24
C GLN A 33 -26.21 0.22 5.02
N LEU A 34 -26.33 -1.02 5.48
CA LEU A 34 -25.26 -2.00 5.40
C LEU A 34 -25.83 -3.32 4.86
N GLU A 35 -25.21 -3.85 3.81
CA GLU A 35 -25.44 -5.19 3.31
C GLU A 35 -24.17 -6.03 3.46
N GLU A 36 -24.33 -7.27 3.91
CA GLU A 36 -23.26 -8.26 3.98
C GLU A 36 -23.59 -9.40 3.00
N LYS A 37 -22.68 -9.71 2.08
CA LYS A 37 -22.81 -10.81 1.11
C LYS A 37 -21.64 -11.78 1.29
N GLY A 38 -21.95 -13.05 1.53
CA GLY A 38 -20.95 -14.11 1.62
C GLY A 38 -20.67 -14.77 0.27
N LYS A 39 -19.40 -15.00 -0.06
CA LYS A 39 -18.98 -15.82 -1.20
C LYS A 39 -17.75 -16.67 -0.81
N GLY A 40 -17.98 -17.95 -0.51
CA GLY A 40 -16.93 -18.84 -0.02
C GLY A 40 -16.35 -18.31 1.30
N LYS A 41 -15.02 -18.18 1.39
CA LYS A 41 -14.31 -17.60 2.54
C LYS A 41 -14.27 -16.06 2.53
N SER A 42 -14.95 -15.41 1.59
CA SER A 42 -14.94 -13.94 1.48
C SER A 42 -16.28 -13.37 1.93
N LEU A 43 -16.22 -12.32 2.75
CA LEU A 43 -17.35 -11.49 3.15
C LEU A 43 -17.22 -10.14 2.45
N ILE A 44 -18.28 -9.74 1.75
CA ILE A 44 -18.36 -8.47 1.04
C ILE A 44 -19.31 -7.57 1.82
N PHE A 45 -18.84 -6.38 2.20
CA PHE A 45 -19.64 -5.38 2.89
C PHE A 45 -19.92 -4.23 1.94
N HIS A 46 -21.21 -3.93 1.74
CA HIS A 46 -21.66 -2.74 1.03
C HIS A 46 -22.25 -1.77 2.04
N LEU A 47 -21.75 -0.55 2.07
CA LEU A 47 -22.29 0.54 2.87
C LEU A 47 -22.88 1.57 1.92
N TYR A 48 -24.13 1.95 2.16
CA TYR A 48 -24.85 2.93 1.37
C TYR A 48 -25.29 4.11 2.22
N LEU A 49 -25.10 5.31 1.69
CA LEU A 49 -25.64 6.53 2.28
C LEU A 49 -25.98 7.52 1.17
N ARG A 50 -27.28 7.75 0.94
CA ARG A 50 -27.76 8.56 -0.19
C ARG A 50 -27.22 7.99 -1.51
N ASP A 51 -26.48 8.79 -2.28
CA ASP A 51 -25.88 8.41 -3.57
C ASP A 51 -24.42 7.92 -3.43
N GLU A 52 -23.97 7.61 -2.20
CA GLU A 52 -22.62 7.13 -1.93
C GLU A 52 -22.64 5.64 -1.56
N GLU A 53 -21.76 4.89 -2.22
CA GLU A 53 -21.51 3.48 -1.94
C GLU A 53 -20.04 3.27 -1.60
N VAL A 54 -19.79 2.45 -0.58
CA VAL A 54 -18.48 1.98 -0.16
C VAL A 54 -18.53 0.46 -0.07
N ILE A 55 -17.59 -0.20 -0.76
CA ILE A 55 -17.46 -1.65 -0.76
C ILE A 55 -16.09 -2.03 -0.22
N PHE A 56 -16.04 -3.01 0.67
CA PHE A 56 -14.79 -3.64 1.08
C PHE A 56 -14.99 -5.11 1.42
N TYR A 57 -13.86 -5.81 1.58
CA TYR A 57 -13.82 -7.26 1.72
C TYR A 57 -13.14 -7.68 3.03
N MET A 58 -13.60 -8.80 3.58
CA MET A 58 -12.92 -9.52 4.65
C MET A 58 -12.77 -10.99 4.25
N TYR A 59 -11.69 -11.62 4.69
CA TYR A 59 -11.38 -13.00 4.38
C TYR A 59 -11.39 -13.86 5.65
N GLU A 60 -12.13 -14.95 5.63
CA GLU A 60 -12.13 -15.94 6.69
C GLU A 60 -10.85 -16.77 6.67
N ASN A 61 -10.17 -16.81 7.82
CA ASN A 61 -9.02 -17.67 8.07
C ASN A 61 -9.22 -18.44 9.39
N GLY A 62 -9.80 -19.63 9.30
CA GLY A 62 -10.11 -20.43 10.48
C GLY A 62 -11.16 -19.76 11.36
N LYS A 63 -10.74 -19.25 12.53
CA LYS A 63 -11.63 -18.57 13.50
C LYS A 63 -11.57 -17.05 13.42
N THR A 64 -10.68 -16.49 12.60
CA THR A 64 -10.48 -15.04 12.47
C THR A 64 -10.90 -14.54 11.09
N LEU A 65 -11.13 -13.24 11.01
CA LEU A 65 -11.43 -12.50 9.80
C LEU A 65 -10.26 -11.55 9.52
N HIS A 66 -9.60 -11.71 8.39
CA HIS A 66 -8.61 -10.76 7.93
C HIS A 66 -9.30 -9.62 7.19
N VAL A 67 -9.01 -8.40 7.63
CA VAL A 67 -9.45 -7.18 6.98
C VAL A 67 -8.31 -6.66 6.13
N LEU A 68 -8.58 -6.38 4.86
CA LEU A 68 -7.63 -5.73 3.96
C LEU A 68 -8.36 -4.71 3.08
N ILE A 69 -8.01 -3.44 3.26
CA ILE A 69 -8.48 -2.33 2.42
C ILE A 69 -7.23 -1.60 1.93
N GLU A 70 -6.81 -1.92 0.71
CA GLU A 70 -5.64 -1.29 0.08
C GLU A 70 -5.90 0.20 -0.18
N TYR A 71 -7.08 0.49 -0.72
CA TYR A 71 -7.52 1.83 -1.03
C TYR A 71 -9.04 1.94 -0.92
N LEU A 72 -9.51 2.92 -0.16
CA LEU A 72 -10.93 3.24 -0.08
C LEU A 72 -11.13 4.74 -0.08
N ARG A 73 -11.99 5.22 -1.00
CA ARG A 73 -12.33 6.62 -1.14
C ARG A 73 -13.75 6.86 -0.65
N VAL A 74 -13.90 7.77 0.30
CA VAL A 74 -15.18 8.15 0.90
C VAL A 74 -15.39 9.64 0.71
N LYS A 75 -16.53 10.05 0.17
CA LYS A 75 -16.90 11.46 0.18
C LYS A 75 -17.30 11.80 1.61
N LYS A 76 -16.76 12.89 2.15
CA LYS A 76 -16.99 13.26 3.56
C LYS A 76 -18.45 13.60 3.78
N GLY A 77 -19.14 14.22 2.81
CA GLY A 77 -20.58 14.48 2.87
C GLY A 77 -21.03 15.04 4.23
N ASP A 78 -21.88 14.30 4.94
CA ASP A 78 -22.32 14.60 6.31
C ASP A 78 -21.48 13.91 7.44
N GLY A 79 -20.44 13.17 7.06
CA GLY A 79 -19.44 12.55 7.93
C GLY A 79 -19.82 11.17 8.45
N ARG A 80 -21.04 10.68 8.20
CA ARG A 80 -21.49 9.40 8.77
C ARG A 80 -20.76 8.19 8.19
N MET A 81 -20.49 8.20 6.89
CA MET A 81 -19.72 7.14 6.23
C MET A 81 -18.28 7.09 6.77
N VAL A 82 -17.64 8.26 6.89
CA VAL A 82 -16.29 8.40 7.49
C VAL A 82 -16.28 7.86 8.92
N LYS A 83 -17.29 8.20 9.74
CA LYS A 83 -17.42 7.67 11.10
C LYS A 83 -17.60 6.15 11.14
N ALA A 84 -18.31 5.56 10.18
CA ALA A 84 -18.49 4.11 10.09
C ALA A 84 -17.15 3.39 9.83
N ILE A 85 -16.32 3.94 8.96
CA ILE A 85 -14.99 3.40 8.65
C ILE A 85 -13.99 3.67 9.79
N ASP A 86 -13.99 4.86 10.39
CA ASP A 86 -13.14 5.17 11.55
C ASP A 86 -13.49 4.24 12.73
N ALA A 87 -14.78 3.95 12.94
CA ALA A 87 -15.23 2.97 13.92
C ALA A 87 -14.72 1.55 13.62
N LEU A 88 -14.77 1.11 12.35
CA LEU A 88 -14.21 -0.18 11.92
C LEU A 88 -12.73 -0.30 12.28
N ILE A 89 -11.93 0.74 11.97
CA ILE A 89 -10.49 0.76 12.27
C ILE A 89 -10.24 0.66 13.78
N SER A 90 -10.95 1.46 14.58
CA SER A 90 -10.76 1.50 16.03
C SER A 90 -11.22 0.21 16.73
N GLU A 91 -12.41 -0.30 16.39
CA GLU A 91 -13.01 -1.46 17.07
C GLU A 91 -12.30 -2.78 16.72
N PHE A 92 -11.79 -2.89 15.49
CA PHE A 92 -11.07 -4.07 15.05
C PHE A 92 -9.58 -3.95 15.29
N LYS A 93 -9.13 -2.84 15.92
CA LYS A 93 -7.72 -2.58 16.22
C LYS A 93 -6.85 -2.66 14.96
N LEU A 94 -7.32 -2.10 13.86
CA LEU A 94 -6.61 -2.14 12.59
C LEU A 94 -5.46 -1.13 12.58
N ARG A 95 -4.50 -1.38 11.70
CA ARG A 95 -3.48 -0.40 11.32
C ARG A 95 -3.78 0.16 9.94
N GLY A 96 -3.20 1.30 9.61
CA GLY A 96 -3.24 1.87 8.27
C GLY A 96 -3.25 3.38 8.29
N GLU A 97 -3.69 3.99 7.19
CA GLU A 97 -3.59 5.44 7.00
C GLU A 97 -4.92 6.01 6.55
N LYS A 98 -5.25 7.20 7.05
CA LYS A 98 -6.35 8.04 6.57
C LYS A 98 -5.78 9.35 6.10
N TYR A 99 -6.27 9.81 4.96
CA TYR A 99 -5.92 11.09 4.37
C TYR A 99 -7.20 11.90 4.19
N GLU A 100 -7.18 13.16 4.61
CA GLU A 100 -8.30 14.07 4.35
C GLU A 100 -7.81 15.48 4.09
N THR A 101 -8.50 16.21 3.23
CA THR A 101 -8.23 17.64 3.04
C THR A 101 -8.94 18.44 4.12
N ASN A 102 -8.18 19.18 4.92
CA ASN A 102 -8.71 20.09 5.93
C ASN A 102 -8.08 21.47 5.73
N ARG A 103 -8.92 22.52 5.58
CA ARG A 103 -8.49 23.91 5.37
C ARG A 103 -7.48 24.11 4.21
N GLY A 104 -7.59 23.30 3.16
CA GLY A 104 -6.69 23.37 1.99
C GLY A 104 -5.39 22.59 2.13
N GLU A 105 -5.13 21.97 3.29
CA GLU A 105 -3.97 21.11 3.52
C GLU A 105 -4.39 19.63 3.51
N LEU A 106 -3.54 18.78 2.96
CA LEU A 106 -3.69 17.33 3.07
C LEU A 106 -3.23 16.91 4.46
N TYR A 107 -4.09 16.30 5.25
CA TYR A 107 -3.76 15.72 6.55
C TYR A 107 -3.60 14.21 6.42
N ARG A 108 -2.67 13.62 7.18
CA ARG A 108 -2.53 12.17 7.34
C ARG A 108 -2.71 11.81 8.81
N THR A 109 -3.60 10.85 9.05
CA THR A 109 -3.76 10.16 10.32
C THR A 109 -3.22 8.73 10.19
N LEU A 110 -2.25 8.34 11.02
CA LEU A 110 -1.74 6.97 11.10
C LEU A 110 -2.43 6.21 12.22
N TYR A 111 -2.98 5.05 11.90
CA TYR A 111 -3.57 4.12 12.85
C TYR A 111 -2.63 2.97 13.17
N LEU A 112 -2.51 2.64 14.44
CA LEU A 112 -1.87 1.41 14.92
C LEU A 112 -2.74 0.80 16.02
N ASN A 113 -3.12 -0.46 15.87
CA ASN A 113 -3.99 -1.16 16.82
C ASN A 113 -5.30 -0.40 17.12
N GLY A 114 -5.85 0.29 16.12
CA GLY A 114 -7.06 1.11 16.23
C GLY A 114 -6.88 2.46 16.91
N LEU A 115 -5.65 2.82 17.32
CA LEU A 115 -5.31 4.09 17.94
C LEU A 115 -4.65 5.02 16.93
N ILE A 116 -4.90 6.32 17.07
CA ILE A 116 -4.22 7.35 16.29
C ILE A 116 -2.82 7.54 16.89
N MET A 117 -1.79 7.21 16.11
CA MET A 117 -0.38 7.35 16.50
C MET A 117 0.23 8.67 16.06
N ASP A 118 -0.22 9.18 14.92
CA ASP A 118 0.26 10.41 14.29
C ASP A 118 -0.94 11.04 13.56
N ASP A 119 -1.08 12.36 13.68
CA ASP A 119 -2.11 13.12 12.98
C ASP A 119 -1.62 14.54 12.73
N GLY A 120 -1.58 14.94 11.46
CA GLY A 120 -1.11 16.26 11.09
C GLY A 120 -1.02 16.48 9.58
N PRO A 121 -0.58 17.68 9.16
CA PRO A 121 -0.33 17.98 7.77
C PRO A 121 0.60 16.94 7.15
N PHE A 122 0.13 16.28 6.10
CA PHE A 122 0.93 15.35 5.34
C PHE A 122 1.98 16.13 4.56
N GLN A 123 3.23 15.97 4.99
CA GLN A 123 4.37 16.31 4.16
C GLN A 123 4.75 15.06 3.40
N GLU A 124 4.52 15.07 2.08
CA GLU A 124 5.09 14.06 1.22
C GLU A 124 6.60 14.08 1.42
N ARG A 125 7.17 12.97 1.91
CA ARG A 125 8.62 12.85 1.97
C ARG A 125 9.10 13.00 0.53
N LYS A 126 9.78 14.12 0.24
CA LYS A 126 10.53 14.22 -1.01
C LYS A 126 11.44 13.01 -1.05
N LEU A 127 11.24 12.18 -2.07
CA LEU A 127 12.19 11.10 -2.34
C LEU A 127 13.56 11.75 -2.41
N ALA A 128 14.56 11.08 -1.83
CA ALA A 128 15.93 11.56 -1.94
C ALA A 128 16.22 11.79 -3.43
N ALA A 129 16.96 12.85 -3.76
CA ALA A 129 17.23 13.21 -5.15
C ALA A 129 17.92 12.09 -5.94
N ASP A 130 18.49 11.10 -5.24
CA ASP A 130 19.14 9.92 -5.78
C ASP A 130 18.26 8.65 -5.75
N PHE A 131 16.97 8.72 -5.39
CA PHE A 131 16.07 7.57 -5.31
C PHE A 131 16.02 6.80 -6.64
N ASP A 132 15.80 7.50 -7.75
CA ASP A 132 15.75 6.88 -9.07
C ASP A 132 17.10 6.26 -9.47
N LEU A 133 18.21 6.89 -9.08
CA LEU A 133 19.56 6.37 -9.31
C LEU A 133 19.81 5.09 -8.49
N ARG A 134 19.40 5.06 -7.22
CA ARG A 134 19.49 3.87 -6.36
C ARG A 134 18.59 2.75 -6.87
N LEU A 135 17.37 3.07 -7.32
CA LEU A 135 16.47 2.08 -7.90
C LEU A 135 17.05 1.49 -9.20
N THR A 136 17.59 2.34 -10.07
CA THR A 136 18.26 1.91 -11.31
C THR A 136 19.46 1.01 -11.02
N ARG A 137 20.25 1.35 -9.98
CA ARG A 137 21.36 0.53 -9.50
C ARG A 137 20.90 -0.88 -9.09
N GLU A 138 19.83 -0.99 -8.31
CA GLU A 138 19.29 -2.28 -7.88
C GLU A 138 18.76 -3.11 -9.06
N ILE A 139 18.10 -2.47 -10.04
CA ILE A 139 17.64 -3.14 -11.26
C ILE A 139 18.81 -3.72 -12.06
N ILE A 140 19.88 -2.95 -12.25
CA ILE A 140 21.08 -3.41 -12.98
C ILE A 140 21.78 -4.54 -12.21
N MET A 141 21.86 -4.45 -10.88
CA MET A 141 22.36 -5.55 -10.05
C MET A 141 21.54 -6.83 -10.25
N GLY A 142 20.21 -6.73 -10.30
CA GLY A 142 19.33 -7.86 -10.62
C GLY A 142 19.65 -8.48 -11.99
N HIS A 143 19.81 -7.66 -13.03
CA HIS A 143 20.17 -8.12 -14.37
C HIS A 143 21.57 -8.75 -14.44
N LEU A 144 22.53 -8.26 -13.65
CA LEU A 144 23.85 -8.87 -13.53
C LEU A 144 23.76 -10.28 -12.93
N TYR A 145 23.00 -10.47 -11.84
CA TYR A 145 22.83 -11.78 -11.23
C TYR A 145 22.17 -12.77 -12.20
N MET A 146 21.10 -12.35 -12.88
CA MET A 146 20.45 -13.19 -13.89
C MET A 146 21.40 -13.57 -15.04
N SER A 147 22.22 -12.63 -15.50
CA SER A 147 23.18 -12.88 -16.57
C SER A 147 24.32 -13.81 -16.10
N LEU A 148 24.76 -13.73 -14.84
CA LEU A 148 25.74 -14.65 -14.26
C LEU A 148 25.20 -16.09 -14.17
N GLU A 149 23.93 -16.25 -13.82
CA GLU A 149 23.26 -17.56 -13.83
C GLU A 149 23.19 -18.13 -15.25
N GLN A 150 22.82 -17.32 -16.25
CA GLN A 150 22.79 -17.72 -17.65
C GLN A 150 24.17 -18.11 -18.18
N PHE A 151 25.20 -17.35 -17.82
CA PHE A 151 26.59 -17.66 -18.18
C PHE A 151 27.03 -19.00 -17.59
N THR A 152 26.71 -19.23 -16.31
CA THR A 152 27.05 -20.47 -15.62
C THR A 152 26.35 -21.67 -16.27
N ALA A 153 25.08 -21.52 -16.64
CA ALA A 153 24.31 -22.55 -17.35
C ALA A 153 24.87 -22.83 -18.75
N ALA A 154 25.16 -21.80 -19.54
CA ALA A 154 25.76 -21.93 -20.88
C ALA A 154 27.10 -22.66 -20.82
N ARG A 155 27.96 -22.29 -19.86
CA ARG A 155 29.27 -22.92 -19.65
C ARG A 155 29.16 -24.39 -19.22
N GLN A 156 28.16 -24.75 -18.42
CA GLN A 156 27.88 -26.14 -18.05
C GLN A 156 27.39 -26.97 -19.23
N GLN A 157 26.67 -26.35 -20.16
CA GLN A 157 26.12 -26.99 -21.36
C GLN A 157 27.12 -27.02 -22.53
N GLY A 158 28.24 -26.28 -22.44
CA GLY A 158 29.23 -26.17 -23.51
C GLY A 158 28.78 -25.30 -24.68
N ASP A 159 27.79 -24.41 -24.45
CA ASP A 159 27.27 -23.49 -25.47
C ASP A 159 28.13 -22.22 -25.54
N ALA A 160 29.12 -22.24 -26.43
CA ALA A 160 30.09 -21.16 -26.59
C ALA A 160 29.47 -19.86 -27.13
N ASP A 161 28.40 -19.95 -27.93
CA ASP A 161 27.74 -18.77 -28.51
C ASP A 161 26.94 -18.04 -27.43
N LEU A 162 26.16 -18.79 -26.63
CA LEU A 162 25.41 -18.23 -25.50
C LEU A 162 26.35 -17.72 -24.40
N GLU A 163 27.50 -18.38 -24.19
CA GLU A 163 28.53 -17.91 -23.26
C GLU A 163 29.08 -16.55 -23.69
N ALA A 164 29.46 -16.40 -24.97
CA ALA A 164 29.99 -15.15 -25.51
C ALA A 164 28.95 -14.01 -25.48
N GLU A 165 27.69 -14.31 -25.83
CA GLU A 165 26.59 -13.34 -25.75
C GLU A 165 26.39 -12.85 -24.30
N THR A 166 26.42 -13.77 -23.34
CA THR A 166 26.19 -13.44 -21.93
C THR A 166 27.35 -12.63 -21.34
N ILE A 167 28.60 -12.89 -21.76
CA ILE A 167 29.75 -12.05 -21.40
C ILE A 167 29.54 -10.60 -21.88
N GLY A 168 29.06 -10.40 -23.11
CA GLY A 168 28.78 -9.06 -23.64
C GLY A 168 27.74 -8.31 -22.81
N ARG A 169 26.67 -8.98 -22.40
CA ARG A 169 25.63 -8.41 -21.52
C ARG A 169 26.19 -8.06 -20.13
N LEU A 170 26.98 -8.95 -19.53
CA LEU A 170 27.63 -8.71 -18.23
C LEU A 170 28.54 -7.48 -18.25
N GLN A 171 29.33 -7.32 -19.32
CA GLN A 171 30.19 -6.15 -19.49
C GLN A 171 29.38 -4.86 -19.64
N SER A 172 28.30 -4.87 -20.42
CA SER A 172 27.42 -3.72 -20.60
C SER A 172 26.80 -3.27 -19.27
N PHE A 173 26.18 -4.21 -18.52
CA PHE A 173 25.58 -3.89 -17.23
C PHE A 173 26.60 -3.45 -16.18
N SER A 174 27.81 -4.03 -16.18
CA SER A 174 28.87 -3.62 -15.26
C SER A 174 29.38 -2.20 -15.54
N GLN A 175 29.46 -1.79 -16.81
CA GLN A 175 29.80 -0.40 -17.18
C GLN A 175 28.71 0.59 -16.77
N GLU A 176 27.44 0.25 -16.96
CA GLU A 176 26.32 1.08 -16.53
C GLU A 176 26.27 1.22 -15.00
N LEU A 177 26.49 0.12 -14.27
CA LEU A 177 26.56 0.13 -12.82
C LEU A 177 27.69 1.04 -12.31
N THR A 178 28.86 0.98 -12.95
CA THR A 178 30.02 1.82 -12.59
C THR A 178 29.71 3.30 -12.78
N LYS A 179 29.05 3.68 -13.88
CA LYS A 179 28.61 5.06 -14.12
C LYS A 179 27.62 5.54 -13.06
N ILE A 180 26.67 4.70 -12.67
CA ILE A 180 25.69 5.05 -11.63
C ILE A 180 26.36 5.19 -10.27
N ASP A 181 27.28 4.28 -9.91
CA ASP A 181 28.03 4.36 -8.66
C ASP A 181 28.94 5.61 -8.62
N GLU A 182 29.52 6.03 -9.74
CA GLU A 182 30.28 7.28 -9.84
C GLU A 182 29.40 8.51 -9.63
N VAL A 183 28.21 8.54 -10.24
CA VAL A 183 27.23 9.63 -10.03
C VAL A 183 26.76 9.65 -8.58
N LEU A 184 26.45 8.50 -7.98
CA LEU A 184 26.04 8.41 -6.57
C LEU A 184 27.14 8.87 -5.61
N LYS A 185 28.42 8.57 -5.89
CA LYS A 185 29.56 9.02 -5.07
C LYS A 185 29.90 10.50 -5.26
N SER A 186 29.68 11.04 -6.46
CA SER A 186 30.00 12.43 -6.83
C SER A 186 28.89 13.43 -6.55
N ASN A 187 27.76 12.99 -5.99
CA ASN A 187 26.64 13.84 -5.60
C ASN A 187 26.58 14.04 -4.05
N PRO A 188 27.51 14.78 -3.42
CA PRO A 188 27.51 15.02 -1.99
C PRO A 188 26.60 16.20 -1.63
N PHE A 189 25.30 16.13 -1.91
CA PHE A 189 24.32 17.11 -1.45
C PHE A 189 22.96 16.41 -1.30
N LYS A 190 22.22 16.48 -0.19
CA LYS A 190 22.39 17.14 1.10
C LYS A 190 21.37 16.44 2.02
N GLU A 191 21.81 15.87 3.13
CA GLU A 191 20.91 15.67 4.26
C GLU A 191 20.50 17.08 4.73
N SER A 192 19.34 17.54 4.30
CA SER A 192 18.65 18.72 4.84
C SER A 192 17.15 18.51 4.77
#